data_AF-A0A101HZF9-F1
#
_entry.id   AF-A0A101HZF9-F1
#
_cell.length_a   1.000
_cell.length_b   1.000
_cell.length_c   1.000
_cell.angle_alpha   90.00
_cell.angle_beta   90.00
_cell.angle_gamma   90.00
#
_symmetry.space_group_name_H-M   'P 1'
#
loop_
_entity.id
_entity.type
_entity.pdbx_description
1 polymer ?
#
loop_
_entity_poly.entity_id
_entity_poly.type
_entity_poly.pdbx_seq_one_letter_code
_entity_poly.pdbx_strand_id
1 'polypeptide(L)'
;MYRLFLTFIIALLAASLSASMPEQILVNGGSFLMGTTWREEGVDNEPVRLIHLNYDYYIGKFEVTFDEYDAFCEETGRTVPDDSGWGKGSRPVINVSWWDAIAYCNWLSLKEGLPNAYDSEGNFLNSADLVAWYKSNSENLTHPVGTKAPNELGIFDMSGNVWEWVSDYHTDYYSSEETNPYVSSFSAYRVKRGG
;
A
#
# COMPACT_ATOMS: atom_id res chain seq x y z
N MET A 1 -8.35 41.96 -1.94
CA MET A 1 -8.50 41.38 -3.29
C MET A 1 -7.79 40.02 -3.46
N TYR A 2 -6.82 39.65 -2.60
CA TYR A 2 -6.09 38.37 -2.71
C TYR A 2 -6.81 37.11 -2.14
N ARG A 3 -7.83 37.27 -1.28
CA ARG A 3 -8.54 36.13 -0.66
C ARG A 3 -9.39 35.33 -1.64
N LEU A 4 -10.00 35.97 -2.63
CA LEU A 4 -10.79 35.29 -3.67
C LEU A 4 -9.90 34.60 -4.71
N PHE A 5 -8.78 35.22 -5.09
CA PHE A 5 -7.84 34.63 -6.06
C PHE A 5 -7.17 33.37 -5.49
N LEU A 6 -6.78 33.37 -4.22
CA LEU A 6 -6.15 32.22 -3.58
C LEU A 6 -7.12 31.03 -3.43
N THR A 7 -8.37 31.27 -3.04
CA THR A 7 -9.37 30.19 -2.96
C THR A 7 -9.78 29.68 -4.33
N PHE A 8 -9.84 30.54 -5.36
CA PHE A 8 -10.12 30.09 -6.73
C PHE A 8 -8.97 29.24 -7.28
N ILE A 9 -7.72 29.64 -7.05
CA ILE A 9 -6.54 28.86 -7.44
C ILE A 9 -6.48 27.53 -6.70
N ILE A 10 -6.73 27.51 -5.39
CA ILE A 10 -6.75 26.26 -4.59
C ILE A 10 -7.89 25.34 -5.04
N ALA A 11 -9.08 25.87 -5.31
CA ALA A 11 -10.20 25.08 -5.81
C ALA A 11 -9.96 24.56 -7.24
N LEU A 12 -9.31 25.35 -8.11
CA LEU A 12 -8.93 24.90 -9.45
C LEU A 12 -7.85 23.81 -9.39
N LEU A 13 -6.84 23.97 -8.53
CA LEU A 13 -5.78 22.97 -8.30
C LEU A 13 -6.34 21.69 -7.68
N ALA A 14 -7.26 21.80 -6.71
CA ALA A 14 -7.91 20.64 -6.11
C ALA A 14 -8.84 19.93 -7.11
N ALA A 15 -9.54 20.67 -7.96
CA ALA A 15 -10.37 20.09 -9.03
C ALA A 15 -9.52 19.45 -10.13
N SER A 16 -8.37 20.02 -10.49
CA SER A 16 -7.45 19.43 -11.46
C SER A 16 -6.73 18.20 -10.92
N LEU A 17 -6.36 18.18 -9.63
CA LEU A 17 -5.85 16.96 -8.99
C LEU A 17 -6.94 15.88 -8.87
N SER A 18 -8.19 16.27 -8.59
CA SER A 18 -9.30 15.32 -8.44
C SER A 18 -9.71 14.67 -9.75
N ALA A 19 -9.48 15.32 -10.90
CA ALA A 19 -9.90 14.79 -12.21
C ALA A 19 -8.93 13.73 -12.78
N SER A 20 -7.71 13.65 -12.24
CA SER A 20 -6.67 12.70 -12.68
C SER A 20 -6.49 11.51 -11.73
N MET A 21 -7.21 11.48 -10.61
CA MET A 21 -7.09 10.42 -9.61
C MET A 21 -8.22 9.41 -9.78
N PRO A 22 -7.92 8.10 -9.81
CA PRO A 22 -8.93 7.07 -10.01
C PRO A 22 -9.91 7.00 -8.83
N GLU A 23 -11.20 6.87 -9.15
CA GLU A 23 -12.22 6.61 -8.14
C GLU A 23 -12.00 5.20 -7.54
N GLN A 24 -11.93 5.12 -6.21
CA GLN A 24 -11.74 3.87 -5.49
C GLN A 24 -12.96 3.52 -4.62
N ILE A 25 -13.14 2.22 -4.38
CA ILE A 25 -14.15 1.70 -3.46
C ILE A 25 -13.48 0.90 -2.34
N LEU A 26 -13.97 1.07 -1.11
CA LEU A 26 -13.58 0.24 0.03
C LEU A 26 -14.24 -1.14 -0.09
N VAL A 27 -13.43 -2.18 -0.09
CA VAL A 27 -13.88 -3.57 0.02
C VAL A 27 -13.47 -4.08 1.38
N ASN A 28 -14.47 -4.46 2.18
CA ASN A 28 -14.20 -5.06 3.49
C ASN A 28 -13.61 -6.47 3.30
N GLY A 29 -12.69 -6.84 4.18
CA GLY A 29 -12.13 -8.18 4.27
C GLY A 29 -13.23 -9.24 4.41
N GLY A 30 -12.96 -10.43 3.91
CA GLY A 30 -13.93 -11.50 3.86
C GLY A 30 -13.42 -12.72 3.11
N SER A 31 -14.34 -13.63 2.80
CA SER A 31 -14.04 -14.86 2.08
C SER A 31 -14.83 -14.97 0.79
N PHE A 32 -14.18 -15.41 -0.28
CA PHE A 32 -14.82 -15.65 -1.57
C PHE A 32 -14.21 -16.86 -2.29
N LEU A 33 -14.95 -17.42 -3.25
CA LEU A 33 -14.47 -18.50 -4.10
C LEU A 33 -13.80 -17.90 -5.35
N MET A 34 -12.55 -18.29 -5.60
CA MET A 34 -11.78 -17.85 -6.76
C MET A 34 -11.46 -19.06 -7.66
N GLY A 35 -11.54 -18.86 -8.98
CA GLY A 35 -11.32 -19.91 -9.97
C GLY A 35 -12.64 -20.43 -10.56
N THR A 36 -12.56 -21.46 -11.40
CA THR A 36 -13.69 -22.04 -12.10
C THR A 36 -13.73 -23.56 -11.94
N THR A 37 -14.91 -24.15 -12.10
CA THR A 37 -15.11 -25.61 -12.24
C THR A 37 -15.12 -26.05 -13.70
N TRP A 38 -15.07 -25.11 -14.65
CA TRP A 38 -15.11 -25.36 -16.07
C TRP A 38 -13.70 -25.52 -16.61
N ARG A 39 -13.39 -26.71 -17.11
CA ARG A 39 -12.09 -27.00 -17.71
C ARG A 39 -12.07 -26.58 -19.16
N GLU A 40 -11.26 -25.59 -19.48
CA GLU A 40 -10.90 -25.22 -20.84
C GLU A 40 -9.43 -25.53 -21.06
N GLU A 41 -9.12 -26.22 -22.16
CA GLU A 41 -7.77 -26.68 -22.44
C GLU A 41 -6.85 -25.47 -22.72
N GLY A 42 -5.78 -25.33 -21.94
CA GLY A 42 -4.86 -24.19 -22.04
C GLY A 42 -5.22 -22.98 -21.16
N VAL A 43 -6.23 -23.08 -20.30
CA VAL A 43 -6.65 -22.00 -19.39
C VAL A 43 -6.39 -22.41 -17.92
N ASP A 44 -5.52 -21.68 -17.22
CA ASP A 44 -5.14 -21.95 -15.82
C ASP A 44 -6.03 -21.23 -14.81
N ASN A 45 -7.32 -21.59 -14.79
CA ASN A 45 -8.33 -20.97 -13.92
C ASN A 45 -8.90 -21.94 -12.87
N GLU A 46 -8.38 -23.18 -12.79
CA GLU A 46 -8.77 -24.22 -11.83
C GLU A 46 -7.75 -24.34 -10.68
N PRO A 47 -8.10 -24.94 -9.53
CA PRO A 47 -9.45 -25.25 -9.07
C PRO A 47 -10.13 -24.02 -8.43
N VAL A 48 -11.44 -24.12 -8.23
CA VAL A 48 -12.13 -23.23 -7.29
C VAL A 48 -11.51 -23.41 -5.90
N ARG A 49 -11.02 -22.30 -5.32
CA ARG A 49 -10.42 -22.25 -3.99
C ARG A 49 -11.06 -21.15 -3.15
N LEU A 50 -11.22 -21.41 -1.86
CA LEU A 50 -11.66 -20.40 -0.90
C LEU A 50 -10.48 -19.49 -0.57
N ILE A 51 -10.63 -18.21 -0.89
CA ILE A 51 -9.70 -17.15 -0.52
C ILE A 51 -10.27 -16.41 0.68
N HIS A 52 -9.41 -16.13 1.66
CA HIS A 52 -9.75 -15.32 2.82
C HIS A 52 -8.80 -14.12 2.90
N LEU A 53 -9.36 -12.92 2.85
CA LEU A 53 -8.66 -11.66 3.07
C LEU A 53 -9.06 -11.14 4.45
N ASN A 54 -8.10 -11.03 5.35
CA ASN A 54 -8.31 -10.59 6.74
C ASN A 54 -8.07 -9.08 6.93
N TYR A 55 -8.02 -8.33 5.84
CA TYR A 55 -7.85 -6.89 5.82
C TYR A 55 -8.81 -6.28 4.81
N ASP A 56 -9.22 -5.04 5.10
CA ASP A 56 -9.95 -4.21 4.17
C ASP A 56 -8.96 -3.61 3.15
N TYR A 57 -9.43 -3.30 1.95
CA TYR A 57 -8.61 -2.70 0.92
C TYR A 57 -9.43 -1.79 0.01
N TYR A 58 -8.75 -0.83 -0.61
CA TYR A 58 -9.33 -0.04 -1.69
C TYR A 58 -9.00 -0.68 -3.03
N ILE A 59 -9.95 -0.66 -3.96
CA ILE A 59 -9.73 -1.05 -5.35
C ILE A 59 -10.33 0.01 -6.27
N GLY A 60 -9.66 0.26 -7.41
CA GLY A 60 -10.19 1.12 -8.45
C GLY A 60 -11.57 0.62 -8.89
N LYS A 61 -12.53 1.54 -8.97
CA LYS A 61 -13.91 1.24 -9.38
C LYS A 61 -13.98 0.86 -10.87
N PHE A 62 -13.04 1.36 -11.66
CA PHE A 62 -12.90 1.13 -13.09
C PHE A 62 -11.45 0.78 -13.43
N GLU A 63 -11.21 0.26 -14.63
CA GLU A 63 -9.86 0.20 -15.19
C GLU A 63 -9.25 1.61 -15.31
N VAL A 64 -7.92 1.69 -15.19
CA VAL A 64 -7.19 2.95 -15.39
C VAL A 64 -7.45 3.46 -16.80
N THR A 65 -7.86 4.71 -16.91
CA THR A 65 -8.22 5.35 -18.16
C THR A 65 -7.02 6.01 -18.84
N PHE A 66 -7.15 6.34 -20.13
CA PHE A 66 -6.15 7.13 -20.84
C PHE A 66 -5.97 8.52 -20.18
N ASP A 67 -7.02 9.18 -19.71
CA ASP A 67 -6.89 10.50 -19.08
C ASP A 67 -6.06 10.45 -17.79
N GLU A 68 -6.27 9.43 -16.94
CA GLU A 68 -5.50 9.22 -15.71
C GLU A 68 -4.04 8.85 -16.03
N TYR A 69 -3.83 7.98 -17.02
CA TYR A 69 -2.50 7.54 -17.40
C TYR A 69 -1.70 8.62 -18.15
N ASP A 70 -2.35 9.46 -18.94
CA ASP A 70 -1.72 10.59 -19.63
C ASP A 70 -1.19 11.62 -18.61
N ALA A 71 -1.89 11.84 -17.49
CA ALA A 71 -1.41 12.68 -16.39
C ALA A 71 -0.11 12.11 -15.76
N PHE A 72 -0.04 10.80 -15.58
CA PHE A 72 1.20 10.12 -15.16
C PHE A 72 2.34 10.33 -16.16
N CYS A 73 2.06 10.16 -17.45
CA CYS A 73 3.06 10.37 -18.51
C CYS A 73 3.56 11.81 -18.56
N GLU A 74 2.66 12.79 -18.44
CA GLU A 74 2.99 14.23 -18.45
C GLU A 74 3.95 14.59 -17.32
N GLU A 75 3.68 14.12 -16.10
CA GLU A 75 4.52 14.45 -14.95
C GLU A 75 5.85 13.71 -14.90
N THR A 76 5.88 12.47 -15.38
CA THR A 76 7.09 11.63 -15.34
C THR A 76 7.95 11.75 -16.60
N GLY A 77 7.44 12.42 -17.63
CA GLY A 77 8.08 12.51 -18.95
C GLY A 77 8.10 11.17 -19.70
N ARG A 78 7.26 10.21 -19.30
CA ARG A 78 7.14 8.90 -19.97
C ARG A 78 6.36 9.04 -21.27
N THR A 79 6.67 8.14 -22.21
CA THR A 79 5.94 8.06 -23.48
C THR A 79 4.50 7.64 -23.24
N VAL A 80 3.57 8.38 -23.83
CA VAL A 80 2.16 8.03 -23.82
C VAL A 80 1.90 6.80 -24.69
N PRO A 81 1.13 5.79 -24.22
CA PRO A 81 0.84 4.59 -24.98
C PRO A 81 -0.05 4.87 -26.21
N ASP A 82 0.13 4.04 -27.24
CA ASP A 82 -0.69 4.03 -28.45
C ASP A 82 -2.09 3.48 -28.15
N ASP A 83 -3.12 4.08 -28.75
CA ASP A 83 -4.52 3.69 -28.54
C ASP A 83 -5.04 2.70 -29.60
N SER A 84 -4.17 2.19 -30.48
CA SER A 84 -4.52 1.34 -31.63
C SER A 84 -5.56 1.97 -32.57
N GLY A 85 -5.75 3.31 -32.51
CA GLY A 85 -6.82 4.03 -33.21
C GLY A 85 -8.22 3.82 -32.63
N TRP A 86 -8.35 3.29 -31.41
CA TRP A 86 -9.64 3.02 -30.75
C TRP A 86 -10.19 4.22 -29.96
N GLY A 87 -9.39 5.27 -29.82
CA GLY A 87 -9.71 6.49 -29.09
C GLY A 87 -9.23 6.45 -27.63
N LYS A 88 -9.02 7.66 -27.09
CA LYS A 88 -8.56 7.93 -25.71
C LYS A 88 -9.68 8.49 -24.82
N GLY A 89 -9.32 9.17 -23.74
CA GLY A 89 -10.24 9.75 -22.78
C GLY A 89 -10.52 8.78 -21.62
N SER A 90 -11.78 8.67 -21.24
CA SER A 90 -12.28 7.74 -20.22
C SER A 90 -12.27 6.25 -20.64
N ARG A 91 -11.56 5.90 -21.71
CA ARG A 91 -11.38 4.51 -22.16
C ARG A 91 -10.21 3.89 -21.39
N PRO A 92 -10.23 2.57 -21.11
CA PRO A 92 -9.10 1.91 -20.46
C PRO A 92 -7.82 2.11 -21.27
N VAL A 93 -6.74 2.46 -20.59
CA VAL A 93 -5.42 2.51 -21.21
C VAL A 93 -5.02 1.10 -21.65
N ILE A 94 -4.48 0.99 -22.86
CA ILE A 94 -4.01 -0.25 -23.45
C ILE A 94 -2.55 -0.11 -23.88
N ASN A 95 -1.94 -1.22 -24.31
CA ASN A 95 -0.55 -1.24 -24.76
C ASN A 95 0.46 -0.78 -23.68
N VAL A 96 0.12 -1.01 -22.40
CA VAL A 96 1.00 -0.77 -21.26
C VAL A 96 1.70 -2.06 -20.85
N SER A 97 3.00 -1.99 -20.56
CA SER A 97 3.71 -3.14 -20.01
C SER A 97 3.44 -3.28 -18.51
N TRP A 98 3.80 -4.44 -17.95
CA TRP A 98 3.72 -4.62 -16.51
C TRP A 98 4.64 -3.65 -15.74
N TRP A 99 5.81 -3.34 -16.30
CA TRP A 99 6.76 -2.36 -15.71
C TRP A 99 6.20 -0.94 -15.70
N ASP A 100 5.42 -0.61 -16.72
CA ASP A 100 4.70 0.65 -16.79
C ASP A 100 3.57 0.72 -15.76
N ALA A 101 2.83 -0.38 -15.59
CA ALA A 101 1.77 -0.47 -14.60
C ALA A 101 2.29 -0.30 -13.16
N ILE A 102 3.38 -0.97 -12.77
CA ILE A 102 3.94 -0.80 -11.42
C ILE A 102 4.51 0.61 -11.20
N ALA A 103 5.05 1.25 -12.27
CA ALA A 103 5.54 2.61 -12.19
C ALA A 103 4.39 3.61 -12.01
N TYR A 104 3.26 3.39 -12.69
CA TYR A 104 2.02 4.14 -12.47
C TYR A 104 1.52 3.97 -11.03
N CYS A 105 1.46 2.74 -10.51
CA CYS A 105 1.05 2.47 -9.14
C CYS A 105 1.94 3.21 -8.12
N ASN A 106 3.26 3.16 -8.27
CA ASN A 106 4.18 3.86 -7.38
C ASN A 106 4.02 5.40 -7.47
N TRP A 107 3.87 5.95 -8.67
CA TRP A 107 3.58 7.38 -8.84
C TRP A 107 2.28 7.78 -8.14
N LEU A 108 1.23 6.96 -8.29
CA LEU A 108 -0.07 7.19 -7.66
C LEU A 108 0.04 7.12 -6.13
N SER A 109 0.77 6.13 -5.58
CA SER A 109 1.04 6.05 -4.14
C SER A 109 1.68 7.34 -3.63
N LEU A 110 2.71 7.85 -4.31
CA LEU A 110 3.36 9.10 -3.91
C LEU A 110 2.42 10.31 -3.98
N LYS A 111 1.49 10.35 -4.95
CA LYS A 111 0.45 11.39 -5.03
C LYS A 111 -0.50 11.38 -3.84
N GLU A 112 -0.80 10.19 -3.33
CA GLU A 112 -1.64 9.98 -2.14
C GLU A 112 -0.87 10.08 -0.82
N GLY A 113 0.45 10.35 -0.87
CA GLY A 113 1.31 10.39 0.32
C GLY A 113 1.62 9.01 0.91
N LEU A 114 1.45 7.96 0.11
CA LEU A 114 1.75 6.57 0.45
C LEU A 114 3.16 6.18 -0.01
N PRO A 115 3.81 5.21 0.66
CA PRO A 115 5.07 4.63 0.19
C PRO A 115 4.87 3.86 -1.13
N ASN A 116 5.97 3.60 -1.84
CA ASN A 116 5.94 2.75 -3.03
C ASN A 116 5.37 1.36 -2.72
N ALA A 117 4.52 0.85 -3.61
CA ALA A 117 3.96 -0.49 -3.53
C ALA A 117 4.90 -1.57 -4.12
N TYR A 118 5.81 -1.19 -5.02
CA TYR A 118 6.72 -2.12 -5.70
C TYR A 118 8.16 -1.62 -5.70
N ASP A 119 9.13 -2.55 -5.69
CA ASP A 119 10.54 -2.25 -5.92
C ASP A 119 10.90 -2.20 -7.43
N SER A 120 12.18 -1.97 -7.74
CA SER A 120 12.68 -1.88 -9.13
C SER A 120 12.71 -3.22 -9.87
N GLU A 121 12.61 -4.33 -9.15
CA GLU A 121 12.53 -5.69 -9.69
C GLU A 121 11.06 -6.14 -9.81
N GLY A 122 10.13 -5.28 -9.37
CA GLY A 122 8.71 -5.49 -9.44
C GLY A 122 8.15 -6.39 -8.33
N ASN A 123 8.94 -6.66 -7.30
CA ASN A 123 8.40 -7.34 -6.12
C ASN A 123 7.47 -6.37 -5.39
N PHE A 124 6.31 -6.88 -4.97
CA PHE A 124 5.42 -6.14 -4.10
C PHE A 124 6.10 -5.91 -2.75
N LEU A 125 6.31 -4.65 -2.39
CA LEU A 125 6.85 -4.24 -1.11
C LEU A 125 5.77 -4.47 -0.06
N ASN A 126 5.91 -5.57 0.67
CA ASN A 126 4.99 -5.86 1.76
C ASN A 126 5.10 -4.79 2.86
N SER A 127 4.04 -4.68 3.67
CA SER A 127 3.98 -3.74 4.80
C SER A 127 5.20 -3.82 5.72
N ALA A 128 5.72 -5.03 5.99
CA ALA A 128 6.90 -5.21 6.84
C ALA A 128 8.20 -4.68 6.19
N ASP A 129 8.43 -4.89 4.90
CA ASP A 129 9.59 -4.37 4.18
C ASP A 129 9.59 -2.84 4.12
N LEU A 130 8.41 -2.24 4.15
CA LEU A 130 8.25 -0.78 4.19
C LEU A 130 8.56 -0.20 5.56
N VAL A 131 8.20 -0.88 6.64
CA VAL A 131 8.26 -0.31 8.02
C VAL A 131 9.33 -0.94 8.91
N ALA A 132 9.96 -2.04 8.49
CA ALA A 132 10.80 -2.85 9.35
C ALA A 132 12.13 -3.30 8.73
N TRP A 133 13.16 -3.30 9.56
CA TRP A 133 14.38 -4.07 9.35
C TRP A 133 14.27 -5.41 10.07
N TYR A 134 14.20 -6.52 9.35
CA TYR A 134 14.04 -7.85 9.94
C TYR A 134 15.01 -8.85 9.30
N LYS A 135 14.98 -10.10 9.76
CA LYS A 135 15.97 -11.13 9.40
C LYS A 135 16.25 -11.23 7.88
N SER A 136 15.24 -11.07 7.04
CA SER A 136 15.40 -11.24 5.58
C SER A 136 15.98 -10.01 4.88
N ASN A 137 15.82 -8.80 5.42
CA ASN A 137 16.21 -7.55 4.74
C ASN A 137 17.24 -6.71 5.52
N SER A 138 17.64 -7.12 6.72
CA SER A 138 18.55 -6.37 7.60
C SER A 138 20.04 -6.67 7.37
N GLU A 139 20.38 -7.64 6.54
CA GLU A 139 21.78 -8.11 6.38
C GLU A 139 22.43 -8.60 7.69
N ASN A 140 21.61 -9.00 8.67
CA ASN A 140 22.02 -9.38 10.04
C ASN A 140 22.73 -8.25 10.82
N LEU A 141 22.39 -6.99 10.57
CA LEU A 141 22.87 -5.84 11.34
C LEU A 141 21.76 -4.83 11.62
N THR A 142 21.96 -3.99 12.63
CA THR A 142 21.08 -2.85 12.93
C THR A 142 21.31 -1.74 11.91
N HIS A 143 20.24 -1.04 11.52
CA HIS A 143 20.32 0.07 10.57
C HIS A 143 20.10 1.42 11.27
N PRO A 144 20.56 2.54 10.67
CA PRO A 144 20.25 3.87 11.18
C PRO A 144 18.74 4.05 11.36
N VAL A 145 18.35 4.62 12.49
CA VAL A 145 16.94 4.88 12.81
C VAL A 145 16.28 5.78 11.77
N GLY A 146 15.01 5.57 11.49
CA GLY A 146 14.21 6.40 10.59
C GLY A 146 14.48 6.19 9.10
N THR A 147 15.09 5.06 8.73
CA THR A 147 15.39 4.73 7.32
C THR A 147 14.30 3.91 6.64
N LYS A 148 13.33 3.39 7.41
CA LYS A 148 12.07 2.79 6.93
C LYS A 148 10.91 3.78 7.08
N ALA A 149 9.74 3.45 6.55
CA ALA A 149 8.55 4.28 6.71
C ALA A 149 8.06 4.31 8.17
N PRO A 150 7.62 5.47 8.69
CA PRO A 150 7.03 5.54 10.02
C PRO A 150 5.60 4.98 10.01
N ASN A 151 5.06 4.69 11.20
CA ASN A 151 3.62 4.48 11.37
C ASN A 151 2.84 5.83 11.28
N GLU A 152 1.51 5.77 11.38
CA GLU A 152 0.61 6.92 11.28
C GLU A 152 0.88 8.03 12.32
N LEU A 153 1.58 7.72 13.41
CA LEU A 153 1.97 8.68 14.45
C LEU A 153 3.34 9.33 14.18
N GLY A 154 3.99 9.00 13.06
CA GLY A 154 5.34 9.46 12.75
C GLY A 154 6.44 8.74 13.55
N ILE A 155 6.14 7.57 14.12
CA ILE A 155 7.10 6.78 14.91
C ILE A 155 7.74 5.73 14.01
N PHE A 156 9.06 5.71 14.01
CA PHE A 156 9.90 4.83 13.18
C PHE A 156 10.36 3.60 13.95
N ASP A 157 10.75 2.55 13.23
CA ASP A 157 11.41 1.36 13.76
C ASP A 157 10.63 0.61 14.87
N MET A 158 9.33 0.88 15.01
CA MET A 158 8.44 0.17 15.94
C MET A 158 8.24 -1.30 15.57
N SER A 159 8.69 -1.70 14.38
CA SER A 159 8.73 -3.07 13.88
C SER A 159 10.15 -3.35 13.39
N GLY A 160 10.85 -4.33 13.98
CA GLY A 160 12.21 -4.70 13.62
C GLY A 160 13.31 -3.75 14.13
N ASN A 161 14.46 -3.77 13.47
CA ASN A 161 15.74 -3.15 13.83
C ASN A 161 16.31 -3.69 15.16
N VAL A 162 15.68 -3.37 16.29
CA VAL A 162 16.04 -3.87 17.62
C VAL A 162 14.81 -4.20 18.44
N TRP A 163 14.98 -5.11 19.39
CA TRP A 163 14.01 -5.31 20.45
C TRP A 163 14.00 -4.11 21.40
N GLU A 164 12.81 -3.60 21.70
CA GLU A 164 12.61 -2.50 22.65
C GLU A 164 12.08 -3.03 23.99
N TRP A 165 12.79 -2.71 25.08
CA TRP A 165 12.39 -3.12 26.43
C TRP A 165 11.15 -2.36 26.90
N VAL A 166 10.24 -3.07 27.56
CA VAL A 166 9.08 -2.49 28.24
C VAL A 166 9.22 -2.72 29.75
N SER A 167 8.58 -1.86 30.55
CA SER A 167 8.60 -1.92 32.01
C SER A 167 8.04 -3.22 32.57
N ASP A 168 7.24 -3.97 31.82
CA ASP A 168 6.48 -5.11 32.31
C ASP A 168 7.36 -6.34 32.50
N TYR A 169 7.04 -7.12 33.53
CA TYR A 169 7.53 -8.49 33.66
C TYR A 169 6.75 -9.42 32.71
N HIS A 170 7.44 -10.43 32.17
CA HIS A 170 6.80 -11.40 31.29
C HIS A 170 5.79 -12.26 32.06
N THR A 171 4.57 -12.37 31.53
CA THR A 171 3.48 -13.23 32.01
C THR A 171 2.67 -13.76 30.82
N ASP A 172 1.85 -14.78 31.06
CA ASP A 172 0.88 -15.27 30.08
C ASP A 172 -0.24 -14.23 29.88
N TYR A 173 -0.70 -14.08 28.64
CA TYR A 173 -1.83 -13.20 28.30
C TYR A 173 -3.16 -13.93 28.48
N TYR A 174 -4.13 -13.26 29.11
CA TYR A 174 -5.52 -13.72 29.17
C TYR A 174 -6.39 -12.78 28.32
N SER A 175 -7.41 -13.34 27.65
CA SER A 175 -8.31 -12.59 26.77
C SER A 175 -9.38 -11.81 27.55
N SER A 176 -8.97 -11.00 28.54
CA SER A 176 -9.85 -10.12 29.30
C SER A 176 -9.58 -8.66 28.98
N GLU A 177 -10.62 -7.83 29.02
CA GLU A 177 -10.49 -6.38 28.91
C GLU A 177 -9.82 -5.84 30.18
N GLU A 178 -8.79 -5.02 30.01
CA GLU A 178 -8.01 -4.44 31.11
C GLU A 178 -7.81 -2.94 30.86
N THR A 179 -7.79 -2.14 31.93
CA THR A 179 -7.50 -0.70 31.87
C THR A 179 -6.14 -0.44 32.52
N ASN A 180 -5.20 0.12 31.77
CA ASN A 180 -3.82 0.39 32.21
C ASN A 180 -3.13 -0.82 32.86
N PRO A 181 -3.09 -1.98 32.17
CA PRO A 181 -2.45 -3.16 32.74
C PRO A 181 -0.96 -2.94 32.93
N TYR A 182 -0.46 -3.37 34.09
CA TYR A 182 0.97 -3.33 34.40
C TYR A 182 1.35 -4.58 35.18
N VAL A 183 2.28 -5.35 34.61
CA VAL A 183 2.74 -6.60 35.21
C VAL A 183 3.95 -6.31 36.10
N SER A 184 3.68 -6.08 37.38
CA SER A 184 4.71 -5.79 38.39
C SER A 184 5.22 -7.03 39.13
N SER A 185 4.53 -8.17 39.01
CA SER A 185 4.95 -9.43 39.64
C SER A 185 6.26 -9.91 39.05
N PHE A 186 7.23 -10.16 39.92
CA PHE A 186 8.58 -10.54 39.50
C PHE A 186 8.57 -11.74 38.55
N SER A 187 9.25 -11.57 37.42
CA SER A 187 9.64 -12.62 36.48
C SER A 187 11.13 -12.50 36.21
N ALA A 188 11.78 -13.61 35.89
CA ALA A 188 13.17 -13.59 35.45
C ALA A 188 13.35 -12.84 34.11
N TYR A 189 12.27 -12.59 33.38
CA TYR A 189 12.26 -11.93 32.08
C TYR A 189 11.41 -10.66 32.09
N ARG A 190 11.91 -9.61 31.44
CA ARG A 190 11.13 -8.42 31.07
C ARG A 190 10.57 -8.57 29.67
N VAL A 191 9.48 -7.88 29.39
CA VAL A 191 8.88 -7.85 28.05
C VAL A 191 9.75 -7.04 27.10
N LYS A 192 9.88 -7.52 25.87
CA LYS A 192 10.44 -6.78 24.74
C LYS A 192 9.43 -6.81 23.58
N ARG A 193 9.39 -5.75 22.77
CA ARG A 193 8.50 -5.61 21.60
C ARG A 193 9.31 -5.15 20.38
N GLY A 194 8.63 -5.04 19.24
CA GLY A 194 9.20 -4.50 18.00
C GLY A 194 9.68 -5.58 17.03
N GLY A 195 10.52 -6.52 17.47
CA GLY A 195 10.96 -7.66 16.65
C GLY A 195 12.41 -8.06 16.87
#